data_AF-A0A8J5R1L5-F1
#
_entry.id   AF-A0A8J5R1L5-F1
#
_cell.length_a   1.000
_cell.length_b   1.000
_cell.length_c   1.000
_cell.angle_alpha   90.00
_cell.angle_beta   90.00
_cell.angle_gamma   90.00
#
_symmetry.space_group_name_H-M   'P 1'
#
loop_
_entity.id
_entity.type
_entity.pdbx_description
1 polymer ?
#
loop_
_entity_poly.entity_id
_entity_poly.type
_entity_poly.pdbx_seq_one_letter_code
_entity_poly.pdbx_strand_id
1 'polypeptide(L)'
;MSNVVSPSLKDLPKVSMDLKSELEGFKQDGMKKAETFIKNVLPSAEDVRQERQHSDLIHGVETFETNKLKHADTKEKIILPNAIDVAAEKTQQTLIAGIEKFDPTKLKHTETNEKNPLPDKTAIEQEKGKQQFISGIENFDPTKLKHAETTEKNVLPTKETIDAEKVAA
;
A
#
# COMPACT_ATOMS: atom_id res chain seq x y z
N MET A 1 -8.73 4.48 -66.76
CA MET A 1 -7.89 3.38 -66.24
C MET A 1 -6.58 3.44 -67.00
N SER A 2 -5.58 4.14 -66.47
CA SER A 2 -4.28 4.34 -67.14
C SER A 2 -3.57 2.99 -67.21
N ASN A 3 -3.64 2.37 -68.38
CA ASN A 3 -3.04 1.08 -68.69
C ASN A 3 -1.52 1.23 -68.51
N VAL A 4 -0.96 0.63 -67.46
CA VAL A 4 0.51 0.58 -67.28
C VAL A 4 1.02 -0.46 -68.26
N VAL A 5 1.31 -0.03 -69.48
CA VAL A 5 1.88 -0.89 -70.51
C VAL A 5 3.25 -1.34 -70.01
N SER A 6 3.42 -2.64 -69.79
CA SER A 6 4.73 -3.22 -69.52
C SER A 6 5.66 -2.89 -70.70
N PRO A 7 6.84 -2.30 -70.46
CA PRO A 7 7.72 -1.89 -71.55
C PRO A 7 8.09 -3.10 -72.40
N SER A 8 7.97 -2.95 -73.73
CA SER A 8 8.34 -4.02 -74.65
C SER A 8 9.85 -4.18 -74.67
N LEU A 9 10.39 -5.32 -75.12
CA LEU A 9 11.86 -5.56 -75.19
C LEU A 9 12.64 -4.45 -75.91
N LYS A 10 11.98 -3.67 -76.77
CA LYS A 10 12.56 -2.53 -77.49
C LYS A 10 12.72 -1.27 -76.63
N ASP A 11 11.93 -1.16 -75.56
CA ASP A 11 11.82 0.01 -74.70
C ASP A 11 12.66 -0.12 -73.41
N LEU A 12 13.23 -1.30 -73.15
CA LEU A 12 14.16 -1.49 -72.04
C LEU A 12 15.52 -0.84 -72.37
N PRO A 13 16.18 -0.19 -71.40
CA PRO A 13 17.54 0.32 -71.61
C PRO A 13 18.46 -0.82 -72.03
N LYS A 14 19.15 -0.64 -73.16
CA LYS A 14 20.12 -1.60 -73.63
C LYS A 14 21.29 -1.62 -72.66
N VAL A 15 21.55 -2.78 -72.07
CA VAL A 15 22.76 -3.04 -71.26
C VAL A 15 23.97 -2.68 -72.12
N SER A 16 24.92 -1.93 -71.56
CA SER A 16 26.15 -1.59 -72.28
C SER A 16 26.88 -2.87 -72.71
N MET A 17 27.56 -2.82 -73.86
CA MET A 17 28.29 -3.99 -74.37
C MET A 17 29.31 -4.53 -73.35
N ASP A 18 29.88 -3.65 -72.54
CA ASP A 18 30.85 -4.00 -71.50
C ASP A 18 30.20 -4.85 -70.40
N LEU A 19 29.07 -4.41 -69.84
CA LEU A 19 28.37 -5.14 -68.77
C LEU A 19 27.78 -6.47 -69.28
N LYS A 20 27.31 -6.50 -70.55
CA LYS A 20 26.85 -7.74 -71.18
C LYS A 20 28.00 -8.74 -71.34
N SER A 21 29.18 -8.30 -71.75
CA SER A 21 30.36 -9.15 -71.90
C SER A 21 30.86 -9.66 -70.55
N GLU A 22 30.80 -8.83 -69.51
CA GLU A 22 31.22 -9.21 -68.15
C GLU A 22 30.26 -10.22 -67.50
N LEU A 23 28.96 -10.10 -67.76
CA LEU A 23 27.96 -11.10 -67.34
C LEU A 23 28.07 -12.41 -68.14
N GLU A 24 28.32 -12.35 -69.44
CA GLU A 24 28.55 -13.53 -70.28
C GLU A 24 29.85 -14.27 -69.92
N GLY A 25 30.87 -13.53 -69.48
CA GLY A 25 32.13 -14.07 -68.96
C GLY A 25 32.12 -14.39 -67.46
N PHE A 26 31.01 -14.16 -66.76
CA PHE A 26 30.93 -14.31 -65.31
C PHE A 26 31.16 -15.76 -64.90
N LYS A 27 32.28 -16.00 -64.22
CA LYS A 27 32.60 -17.31 -63.66
C LYS A 27 32.01 -17.41 -62.27
N GLN A 28 30.92 -18.15 -62.15
CA GLN A 28 30.29 -18.45 -60.87
C GLN A 28 31.26 -19.14 -59.89
N ASP A 29 32.30 -19.82 -60.40
CA ASP A 29 33.38 -20.41 -59.62
C ASP A 29 34.26 -19.39 -58.88
N GLY A 30 34.23 -18.12 -59.31
CA GLY A 30 34.90 -17.02 -58.61
C GLY A 30 34.11 -16.46 -57.42
N MET A 31 32.86 -16.90 -57.23
CA MET A 31 32.08 -16.53 -56.04
C MET A 31 32.62 -17.28 -54.82
N LYS A 32 32.83 -16.56 -53.71
CA LYS A 32 33.14 -17.20 -52.43
C LYS A 32 31.99 -18.15 -52.07
N LYS A 33 32.31 -19.43 -51.87
CA LYS A 33 31.34 -20.39 -51.32
C LYS A 33 31.02 -19.98 -49.89
N ALA A 34 29.75 -19.78 -49.58
CA ALA A 34 29.28 -19.59 -48.22
C ALA A 34 28.96 -20.96 -47.62
N GLU A 35 29.58 -21.30 -46.50
CA GLU A 35 29.34 -22.57 -45.81
C GLU A 35 28.02 -22.50 -45.04
N THR A 36 27.06 -23.36 -45.39
CA THR A 36 25.78 -23.46 -44.70
C THR A 36 25.89 -24.50 -43.58
N PHE A 37 25.96 -24.06 -42.32
CA PHE A 37 25.98 -24.97 -41.18
C PHE A 37 24.57 -25.43 -40.80
N ILE A 38 24.30 -26.73 -40.92
CA ILE A 38 23.10 -27.35 -40.32
C ILE A 38 23.39 -27.53 -38.83
N LYS A 39 22.68 -26.80 -37.95
CA LYS A 39 22.79 -26.94 -36.49
C LYS A 39 22.04 -28.18 -35.99
N ASN A 40 22.43 -29.36 -36.45
CA ASN A 40 21.93 -30.63 -35.92
C ASN A 40 22.83 -31.05 -34.73
N VAL A 41 22.67 -30.37 -33.58
CA VAL A 41 23.41 -30.71 -32.36
C VAL A 41 22.79 -31.99 -31.80
N LEU A 42 23.59 -33.05 -31.72
CA LEU A 42 23.17 -34.30 -31.07
C LEU A 42 23.06 -34.07 -29.56
N PRO A 43 22.13 -34.75 -28.86
CA PRO A 43 22.06 -34.73 -27.40
C PRO A 43 23.43 -35.03 -26.80
N SER A 44 23.81 -34.28 -25.77
CA SER A 44 25.04 -34.55 -25.04
C SER A 44 24.93 -35.81 -24.20
N ALA A 45 26.07 -36.35 -23.75
CA ALA A 45 26.09 -37.47 -22.82
C ALA A 45 25.37 -37.13 -21.49
N GLU A 46 25.36 -35.85 -21.09
CA GLU A 46 24.63 -35.39 -19.92
C GLU A 46 23.11 -35.44 -20.14
N ASP A 47 22.65 -34.96 -21.30
CA ASP A 47 21.21 -34.95 -21.63
C ASP A 47 20.63 -36.37 -21.62
N VAL A 48 21.34 -37.33 -22.19
CA VAL A 48 20.93 -38.75 -22.20
C VAL A 48 20.95 -39.33 -20.79
N ARG A 49 21.92 -38.95 -19.95
CA ARG A 49 22.00 -39.42 -18.57
C ARG A 49 20.84 -38.90 -17.73
N GLN A 50 20.52 -37.61 -17.85
CA GLN A 50 19.40 -36.99 -17.14
C GLN A 50 18.07 -37.61 -17.57
N GLU A 51 17.86 -37.79 -18.88
CA GLU A 51 16.67 -38.45 -19.42
C GLU A 51 16.51 -39.87 -18.86
N ARG A 52 17.61 -40.65 -18.83
CA ARG A 52 17.60 -42.00 -18.26
C ARG A 52 17.26 -41.99 -16.77
N GLN A 53 17.85 -41.09 -15.99
CA GLN A 53 17.54 -40.95 -14.56
C GLN A 53 16.07 -40.57 -14.33
N HIS A 54 15.53 -39.67 -15.14
CA HIS A 54 14.12 -39.28 -15.09
C HIS A 54 13.21 -40.46 -15.41
N SER A 55 13.49 -41.15 -16.52
CA SER A 55 12.73 -42.32 -16.96
C SER A 55 12.74 -43.44 -15.90
N ASP A 56 13.90 -43.74 -15.32
CA ASP A 56 14.07 -44.74 -14.26
C ASP A 56 13.23 -44.37 -13.01
N LEU A 57 13.20 -43.09 -12.63
CA LEU A 57 12.40 -42.61 -11.49
C LEU A 57 10.89 -42.76 -11.76
N ILE A 58 10.41 -42.30 -12.92
CA ILE A 58 9.00 -42.40 -13.29
C ILE A 58 8.57 -43.86 -13.31
N HIS A 59 9.36 -44.73 -13.96
CA HIS A 59 9.06 -46.15 -14.01
C HIS A 59 9.03 -46.79 -12.61
N GLY A 60 9.94 -46.41 -11.72
CA GLY A 60 9.97 -46.89 -10.34
C GLY A 60 8.73 -46.48 -9.53
N VAL A 61 8.16 -45.30 -9.80
CA VAL A 61 6.90 -44.84 -9.18
C VAL A 61 5.70 -45.54 -9.81
N GLU A 62 5.65 -45.68 -11.13
CA GLU A 62 4.55 -46.36 -11.85
C GLU A 62 4.42 -47.83 -11.44
N THR A 63 5.55 -48.51 -11.26
CA THR A 63 5.60 -49.93 -10.88
C THR A 63 5.69 -50.15 -9.37
N PHE A 64 5.54 -49.09 -8.57
CA PHE A 64 5.65 -49.17 -7.13
C PHE A 64 4.55 -50.05 -6.53
N GLU A 65 4.95 -51.17 -5.93
CA GLU A 65 4.01 -52.07 -5.27
C GLU A 65 3.68 -51.57 -3.84
N THR A 66 2.48 -51.02 -3.68
CA THR A 66 2.01 -50.46 -2.40
C THR A 66 1.90 -51.49 -1.28
N ASN A 67 1.77 -52.78 -1.60
CA ASN A 67 1.78 -53.89 -0.65
C ASN A 67 3.15 -54.09 0.05
N LYS A 68 4.24 -53.51 -0.47
CA LYS A 68 5.57 -53.50 0.16
C LYS A 68 5.70 -52.42 1.24
N LEU A 69 4.74 -51.50 1.33
CA LEU A 69 4.71 -50.52 2.41
C LEU A 69 4.41 -51.25 3.73
N LYS A 70 5.16 -50.89 4.77
CA LYS A 70 4.88 -51.37 6.13
C LYS A 70 3.52 -50.80 6.57
N HIS A 71 2.68 -51.63 7.17
CA HIS A 71 1.46 -51.17 7.82
C HIS A 71 1.82 -50.17 8.93
N ALA A 72 1.10 -49.04 8.94
CA ALA A 72 1.14 -48.06 10.02
C ALA A 72 -0.18 -48.13 10.78
N ASP A 73 -0.13 -48.53 12.05
CA ASP A 73 -1.30 -48.51 12.93
C ASP A 73 -1.58 -47.07 13.38
N THR A 74 -2.61 -46.45 12.83
CA THR A 74 -3.11 -45.16 13.30
C THR A 74 -4.06 -45.37 14.47
N LYS A 75 -3.65 -45.00 15.69
CA LYS A 75 -4.54 -44.97 16.86
C LYS A 75 -5.17 -43.59 16.99
N GLU A 76 -6.46 -43.47 16.68
CA GLU A 76 -7.24 -42.28 16.98
C GLU A 76 -7.46 -42.19 18.50
N LYS A 77 -7.00 -41.10 19.13
CA LYS A 77 -7.17 -40.88 20.56
C LYS A 77 -8.51 -40.20 20.81
N ILE A 78 -9.60 -40.97 20.79
CA ILE A 78 -10.91 -40.50 21.24
C ILE A 78 -10.88 -40.45 22.77
N ILE A 79 -10.62 -39.27 23.33
CA ILE A 79 -10.76 -39.02 24.77
C ILE A 79 -12.24 -38.77 25.07
N LEU A 80 -12.86 -39.68 25.80
CA LEU A 80 -14.20 -39.48 26.32
C LEU A 80 -14.18 -38.38 27.41
N PRO A 81 -15.25 -37.58 27.53
CA PRO A 81 -15.42 -36.66 28.64
C PRO A 81 -15.26 -37.41 29.96
N ASN A 82 -14.44 -36.87 30.85
CA ASN A 82 -14.22 -37.44 32.17
C ASN A 82 -15.27 -36.92 33.16
N ALA A 83 -15.27 -37.45 34.39
CA ALA A 83 -16.26 -37.06 35.41
C ALA A 83 -16.24 -35.56 35.77
N ILE A 84 -15.09 -34.90 35.64
CA ILE A 84 -14.92 -33.45 35.85
C ILE A 84 -15.65 -32.69 34.75
N ASP A 85 -15.50 -33.10 33.50
CA ASP A 85 -16.14 -32.45 32.34
C ASP A 85 -17.66 -32.52 32.46
N VAL A 86 -18.20 -33.68 32.84
CA VAL A 86 -19.65 -33.89 33.04
C VAL A 86 -20.18 -33.08 34.23
N ALA A 87 -19.41 -33.00 35.33
CA ALA A 87 -19.81 -32.23 36.50
C ALA A 87 -19.82 -30.72 36.21
N ALA A 88 -18.83 -30.23 35.45
CA ALA A 88 -18.75 -28.84 35.02
C ALA A 88 -19.96 -28.49 34.13
N GLU A 89 -20.26 -29.31 33.12
CA GLU A 89 -21.40 -29.13 32.23
C GLU A 89 -22.73 -29.09 33.00
N LYS A 90 -22.93 -30.02 33.94
CA LYS A 90 -24.15 -30.05 34.77
C LYS A 90 -24.31 -28.80 35.63
N THR A 91 -23.20 -28.26 36.14
CA THR A 91 -23.19 -27.02 36.92
C THR A 91 -23.58 -25.83 36.05
N GLN A 92 -23.00 -25.74 34.85
CA GLN A 92 -23.32 -24.67 33.89
C GLN A 92 -24.78 -24.74 33.43
N GLN A 93 -25.26 -25.93 33.10
CA GLN A 93 -26.66 -26.14 32.71
C GLN A 93 -27.62 -25.72 33.82
N THR A 94 -27.30 -26.03 35.09
CA THR A 94 -28.13 -25.63 36.24
C THR A 94 -28.14 -24.11 36.42
N LEU A 95 -26.99 -23.45 36.26
CA LEU A 95 -26.89 -22.00 36.33
C LEU A 95 -27.71 -21.32 35.23
N ILE A 96 -27.57 -21.78 33.99
CA ILE A 96 -28.31 -21.24 32.84
C ILE A 96 -29.81 -21.41 33.05
N ALA A 97 -30.27 -22.61 33.43
CA ALA A 97 -31.68 -22.86 33.70
C ALA A 97 -32.22 -22.00 34.87
N GLY A 98 -31.37 -21.70 35.86
CA GLY A 98 -31.71 -20.79 36.95
C GLY A 98 -31.89 -19.35 36.50
N ILE A 99 -31.04 -18.87 35.57
CA ILE A 99 -31.13 -17.53 34.99
C ILE A 99 -32.34 -17.42 34.06
N GLU A 100 -32.58 -18.41 33.19
CA GLU A 100 -33.72 -18.43 32.26
C GLU A 100 -35.07 -18.39 33.00
N LYS A 101 -35.15 -19.06 34.15
CA LYS A 101 -36.37 -19.14 34.97
C LYS A 101 -36.39 -18.09 36.08
N PHE A 102 -35.40 -17.20 36.13
CA PHE A 102 -35.34 -16.18 37.17
C PHE A 102 -36.48 -15.20 36.99
N ASP A 103 -37.29 -15.05 38.04
CA ASP A 103 -38.41 -14.12 38.09
C ASP A 103 -37.90 -12.71 38.40
N PRO A 104 -37.95 -11.76 37.44
CA PRO A 104 -37.43 -10.41 37.64
C PRO A 104 -38.18 -9.62 38.72
N THR A 105 -39.41 -10.02 39.09
CA THR A 105 -40.17 -9.36 40.15
C THR A 105 -39.55 -9.55 41.53
N LYS A 106 -38.63 -10.51 41.68
CA LYS A 106 -37.83 -10.72 42.90
C LYS A 106 -36.68 -9.72 43.04
N LEU A 107 -36.37 -8.94 42.01
CA LEU A 107 -35.39 -7.87 42.11
C LEU A 107 -35.96 -6.71 42.93
N LYS A 108 -35.13 -6.15 43.81
CA LYS A 108 -35.50 -4.94 44.55
C LYS A 108 -35.66 -3.78 43.57
N HIS A 109 -36.72 -3.01 43.72
CA HIS A 109 -36.89 -1.77 42.96
C HIS A 109 -35.78 -0.79 43.34
N THR A 110 -35.11 -0.25 42.33
CA THR A 110 -34.10 0.80 42.47
C THR A 110 -34.52 1.97 41.61
N GLU A 111 -34.73 3.13 42.22
CA GLU A 111 -35.05 4.37 41.52
C GLU A 111 -33.73 5.09 41.16
N THR A 112 -33.41 5.16 39.87
CA THR A 112 -32.24 5.89 39.38
C THR A 112 -32.61 7.35 39.12
N ASN A 113 -32.03 8.28 39.88
CA ASN A 113 -32.20 9.72 39.67
C ASN A 113 -31.00 10.28 38.87
N GLU A 114 -31.21 10.55 37.57
CA GLU A 114 -30.25 11.28 36.75
C GLU A 114 -30.25 12.77 37.14
N LYS A 115 -29.15 13.23 37.75
CA LYS A 115 -28.97 14.65 38.09
C LYS A 115 -28.38 15.37 36.88
N ASN A 116 -29.24 16.00 36.07
CA ASN A 116 -28.83 17.04 35.14
C ASN A 116 -29.23 18.42 35.71
N PRO A 117 -28.50 18.96 36.70
CA PRO A 117 -28.86 20.22 37.31
C PRO A 117 -28.78 21.35 36.27
N LEU A 118 -29.86 22.12 36.16
CA LEU A 118 -29.83 23.38 35.41
C LEU A 118 -28.81 24.33 36.05
N PRO A 119 -28.17 25.22 35.27
CA PRO A 119 -27.34 26.28 35.81
C PRO A 119 -28.11 27.09 36.86
N ASP A 120 -27.47 27.39 37.99
CA ASP A 120 -28.08 28.21 39.03
C ASP A 120 -28.11 29.70 38.64
N LYS A 121 -28.81 30.51 39.43
CA LYS A 121 -28.94 31.96 39.17
C LYS A 121 -27.59 32.66 39.11
N THR A 122 -26.63 32.24 39.94
CA THR A 122 -25.29 32.81 40.00
C THR A 122 -24.53 32.56 38.69
N ALA A 123 -24.56 31.33 38.18
CA ALA A 123 -23.94 30.95 36.92
C ALA A 123 -24.56 31.73 35.74
N ILE A 124 -25.88 31.92 35.74
CA ILE A 124 -26.58 32.70 34.72
C ILE A 124 -26.19 34.18 34.78
N GLU A 125 -26.12 34.76 35.98
CA GLU A 125 -25.72 36.16 36.17
C GLU A 125 -24.27 36.42 35.78
N GLN A 126 -23.36 35.49 36.12
CA GLN A 126 -21.96 35.53 35.72
C GLN A 126 -21.81 35.49 34.18
N GLU A 127 -22.49 34.55 33.53
CA GLU A 127 -22.45 34.44 32.06
C GLU A 127 -23.06 35.69 31.39
N LYS A 128 -24.16 36.21 31.93
CA LYS A 128 -24.77 37.46 31.44
C LYS A 128 -23.81 38.64 31.56
N GLY A 129 -23.11 38.78 32.69
CA GLY A 129 -22.10 39.83 32.89
C GLY A 129 -20.93 39.70 31.91
N LYS A 130 -20.46 38.47 31.68
CA LYS A 130 -19.41 38.18 30.70
C LYS A 130 -19.85 38.55 29.28
N GLN A 131 -21.07 38.20 28.88
CA GLN A 131 -21.60 38.56 27.56
C GLN A 131 -21.72 40.08 27.39
N GLN A 132 -22.21 40.79 28.41
CA GLN A 132 -22.28 42.26 28.38
C GLN A 132 -20.90 42.90 28.24
N PHE A 133 -19.89 42.37 28.94
CA PHE A 133 -18.51 42.84 28.83
C PHE A 133 -17.95 42.64 27.42
N ILE A 134 -18.11 41.44 26.85
CA ILE A 134 -17.67 41.11 25.49
C ILE A 134 -18.36 42.05 24.48
N SER A 135 -19.68 42.19 24.55
CA SER A 135 -20.42 43.08 23.65
C SER A 135 -20.01 44.54 23.81
N GLY A 136 -19.64 44.98 25.01
CA GLY A 136 -19.13 46.32 25.26
C GLY A 136 -17.79 46.59 24.57
N ILE A 137 -16.92 45.58 24.51
CA ILE A 137 -15.65 45.64 23.77
C ILE A 137 -15.89 45.59 22.26
N GLU A 138 -16.68 44.62 21.79
CA GLU A 138 -16.94 44.42 20.36
C GLU A 138 -17.56 45.65 19.70
N ASN A 139 -18.45 46.35 20.43
CA ASN A 139 -19.15 47.52 19.93
C ASN A 139 -18.56 48.84 20.44
N PHE A 140 -17.33 48.83 20.98
CA PHE A 140 -16.68 50.04 21.45
C PHE A 140 -16.34 50.96 20.27
N ASP A 141 -16.82 52.20 20.34
CA ASP A 141 -16.56 53.23 19.33
C ASP A 141 -15.26 53.98 19.66
N PRO A 142 -14.17 53.78 18.90
CA PRO A 142 -12.88 54.41 19.19
C PRO A 142 -12.91 55.94 19.10
N THR A 143 -13.90 56.52 18.40
CA THR A 143 -14.03 57.98 18.28
C THR A 143 -14.41 58.64 19.61
N LYS A 144 -14.91 57.85 20.58
CA LYS A 144 -15.20 58.32 21.95
C LYS A 144 -13.95 58.43 22.83
N LEU A 145 -12.79 57.95 22.37
CA LEU A 145 -11.54 58.16 23.07
C LEU A 145 -11.16 59.63 23.02
N LYS A 146 -10.85 60.21 24.18
CA LYS A 146 -10.35 61.59 24.26
C LYS A 146 -8.96 61.65 23.61
N HIS A 147 -8.70 62.73 22.87
CA HIS A 147 -7.36 62.99 22.35
C HIS A 147 -6.36 63.09 23.51
N ALA A 148 -5.27 62.34 23.42
CA ALA A 148 -4.16 62.36 24.36
C ALA A 148 -2.89 62.69 23.60
N GLU A 149 -2.29 63.84 23.90
CA GLU A 149 -0.99 64.23 23.36
C GLU A 149 0.11 63.47 24.11
N THR A 150 0.80 62.57 23.41
CA THR A 150 1.91 61.79 23.98
C THR A 150 3.21 62.46 23.59
N THR A 151 4.01 62.89 24.57
CA THR A 151 5.34 63.48 24.33
C THR A 151 6.41 62.40 24.45
N GLU A 152 6.90 61.91 23.31
CA GLU A 152 8.05 61.01 23.26
C GLU A 152 9.34 61.84 23.30
N LYS A 153 9.99 61.90 24.46
CA LYS A 153 11.25 62.63 24.62
C LYS A 153 12.44 61.83 24.10
N ASN A 154 12.63 61.82 22.79
CA ASN A 154 13.87 61.39 22.15
C ASN A 154 14.81 62.61 21.97
N VAL A 155 15.22 63.24 23.07
CA VAL A 155 16.22 64.33 22.97
C VAL A 155 17.61 63.72 22.81
N LEU A 156 18.28 64.03 21.70
CA LEU A 156 19.69 63.73 21.55
C LEU A 156 20.49 64.54 22.59
N PRO A 157 21.50 63.96 23.25
CA PRO A 157 22.34 64.70 24.21
C PRO A 157 22.90 65.99 23.59
N THR A 158 22.78 67.11 24.29
CA THR A 158 23.37 68.38 23.86
C THR A 158 24.88 68.35 24.01
N LYS A 159 25.58 69.21 23.27
CA LYS A 159 27.04 69.34 23.40
C LYS A 159 27.46 69.67 24.83
N GLU A 160 26.72 70.51 25.57
CA GLU A 160 27.02 70.74 26.99
C GLU A 160 26.88 69.47 27.82
N THR A 161 25.87 68.63 27.59
CA THR A 161 25.75 67.37 28.33
C THR A 161 26.91 66.41 28.02
N ILE A 162 27.37 66.35 26.77
CA ILE A 162 28.52 65.53 26.36
C ILE A 162 29.82 66.08 26.97
N ASP A 163 30.02 67.40 26.93
CA ASP A 163 31.24 68.04 27.43
C ASP A 163 31.30 67.99 28.96
N ALA A 164 30.17 68.14 29.67
CA ALA A 164 30.10 67.95 31.11
C ALA A 164 30.46 66.52 31.52
N GLU A 165 30.03 65.52 30.76
CA GLU A 165 30.38 64.12 30.99
C GLU A 165 31.87 63.84 30.70
N LYS A 166 32.47 64.52 29.71
CA LYS A 166 33.92 64.45 29.44
C LYS A 166 34.80 65.07 30.52
N VAL A 167 34.33 66.09 31.24
CA VAL A 167 35.09 66.73 32.33
C VAL A 167 34.93 65.96 33.65
N ALA A 168 33.85 65.20 33.80
CA ALA A 168 33.56 64.38 34.97
C ALA A 168 34.17 62.95 34.91
N ALA A 169 34.88 62.61 33.82
CA ALA A 169 35.60 61.35 33.62
C ALA A 169 37.11 61.54 33.70
#